data_AF-A0A951EMJ2-F1
#
_entry.id   AF-A0A951EMJ2-F1
#
_cell.length_a   1.000
_cell.length_b   1.000
_cell.length_c   1.000
_cell.angle_alpha   90.00
_cell.angle_beta   90.00
_cell.angle_gamma   90.00
#
_symmetry.space_group_name_H-M   'P 1'
#
loop_
_entity.id
_entity.type
_entity.pdbx_description
1 polymer ?
#
loop_
_entity_poly.entity_id
_entity_poly.type
_entity_poly.pdbx_seq_one_letter_code
_entity_poly.pdbx_strand_id
1 'polypeptide(L)'
;LPLASLLQSKTLSTLPMALPIFVGGGLICLAAWRETGDSRARWLIVAAFTAIGIVGAFWQVRVATSVAAITVLGGAWLFAAARRWAAPHARALVVAPVLLMLPLLPIAWAVALPEPDGSSGRPYGDPQACFDSSTFTALDALPPSVVFAPLDAGPYILAFTRHSVIAGPYHRNNHGNRLAIEAFLGDEETAQQRIRASGARYIAVCPAADELSVYSKRAPNGLAARLRNGAVPAWLQPVEVKGTPYRVYEMR
;
A
#
# COMPACT_ATOMS: atom_id res chain seq x y z
N LEU A 1 11.36 2.29 -7.86
CA LEU A 1 11.69 3.56 -7.19
C LEU A 1 12.80 3.30 -6.19
N PRO A 2 13.91 4.04 -6.27
CA PRO A 2 15.01 3.97 -5.30
C PRO A 2 14.54 4.32 -3.87
N LEU A 3 15.02 3.63 -2.83
CA LEU A 3 14.72 3.99 -1.44
C LEU A 3 15.20 5.41 -1.09
N ALA A 4 16.35 5.84 -1.64
CA ALA A 4 16.87 7.20 -1.45
C ALA A 4 15.88 8.28 -1.92
N SER A 5 15.22 8.06 -3.06
CA SER A 5 14.23 8.98 -3.60
C SER A 5 13.01 9.11 -2.67
N LEU A 6 12.59 8.00 -2.04
CA LEU A 6 11.48 8.00 -1.08
C LEU A 6 11.87 8.67 0.24
N LEU A 7 13.08 8.43 0.74
CA LEU A 7 13.59 9.10 1.94
C LEU A 7 13.71 10.63 1.76
N GLN A 8 13.96 11.11 0.54
CA GLN A 8 13.99 12.53 0.22
C GLN A 8 12.61 13.14 0.00
N SER A 9 11.72 12.44 -0.71
CA SER A 9 10.41 13.01 -1.11
C SER A 9 9.27 12.73 -0.14
N LYS A 10 9.39 11.68 0.68
CA LYS A 10 8.37 11.17 1.61
C LYS A 10 9.01 10.62 2.88
N THR A 11 9.86 11.41 3.53
CA THR A 11 10.70 10.98 4.66
C THR A 11 9.87 10.31 5.77
N LEU A 12 8.86 11.01 6.30
CA LEU A 12 8.03 10.51 7.40
C LEU A 12 7.31 9.20 7.06
N SER A 13 6.81 9.05 5.83
CA SER A 13 6.15 7.80 5.39
C SER A 13 7.12 6.65 5.13
N THR A 14 8.40 6.94 4.89
CA THR A 14 9.41 5.93 4.54
C THR A 14 10.17 5.40 5.75
N LEU A 15 10.30 6.23 6.80
CA LEU A 15 11.02 5.88 8.03
C LEU A 15 10.50 4.60 8.73
N PRO A 16 9.18 4.37 8.88
CA PRO A 16 8.68 3.14 9.50
C PRO A 16 9.15 1.85 8.82
N MET A 17 9.36 1.89 7.50
CA MET A 17 9.89 0.75 6.75
C MET A 17 11.41 0.63 6.87
N ALA A 18 12.12 1.76 6.86
CA ALA A 18 13.57 1.80 6.80
C ALA A 18 14.25 1.53 8.15
N LEU A 19 13.71 2.06 9.25
CA LEU A 19 14.34 1.99 10.58
C LEU A 19 14.55 0.56 11.09
N PRO A 20 13.58 -0.38 10.99
CA PRO A 20 13.79 -1.77 11.37
C PRO A 20 14.94 -2.45 10.62
N ILE A 21 15.15 -2.10 9.35
CA ILE A 21 16.22 -2.65 8.52
C ILE A 21 17.58 -2.20 9.06
N PHE A 22 17.73 -0.91 9.34
CA PHE A 22 18.99 -0.37 9.87
C PHE A 22 19.27 -0.83 11.30
N VAL A 23 18.25 -0.87 12.17
CA VAL A 23 18.38 -1.39 13.54
C VAL A 23 18.80 -2.86 13.53
N GLY A 24 18.06 -3.72 12.81
CA GLY A 24 18.38 -5.15 12.77
C GLY A 24 19.70 -5.43 12.03
N GLY A 25 20.04 -4.66 11.00
CA GLY A 25 21.35 -4.70 10.35
C GLY A 25 22.50 -4.34 11.30
N GLY A 26 22.31 -3.31 12.14
CA GLY A 26 23.25 -2.97 13.20
C GLY A 26 23.41 -4.08 14.22
N LEU A 27 22.32 -4.74 14.62
CA LEU A 27 22.36 -5.90 15.53
C LEU A 27 23.09 -7.10 14.91
N ILE A 28 22.94 -7.33 13.61
CA ILE A 28 23.70 -8.35 12.87
C ILE A 28 25.19 -8.04 12.92
N CYS A 29 25.60 -6.80 12.67
CA CYS A 29 26.99 -6.38 12.79
C CYS A 29 27.52 -6.55 14.23
N LEU A 30 26.70 -6.22 15.23
CA LEU A 30 27.04 -6.42 16.64
C LEU A 30 27.21 -7.89 16.99
N ALA A 31 26.36 -8.78 16.48
CA ALA A 31 26.50 -10.22 16.63
C ALA A 31 27.79 -10.73 15.97
N ALA A 32 28.10 -10.28 14.75
CA ALA A 32 29.35 -10.61 14.05
C ALA A 32 30.60 -10.13 14.81
N TRP A 33 30.50 -9.05 15.58
CA TRP A 33 31.60 -8.53 16.39
C TRP A 33 31.77 -9.28 17.73
N ARG A 34 30.65 -9.69 18.35
CA ARG A 34 30.64 -10.34 19.67
C ARG A 34 30.91 -11.85 19.63
N GLU A 35 30.46 -12.51 18.59
CA GLU A 35 30.60 -13.96 18.43
C GLU A 35 32.01 -14.33 17.96
N THR A 36 32.43 -15.57 18.22
CA THR A 36 33.76 -16.09 17.87
C THR A 36 33.66 -17.41 17.09
N GLY A 37 34.78 -17.82 16.47
CA GLY A 37 34.84 -19.07 15.69
C GLY A 37 33.82 -19.14 14.55
N ASP A 38 33.22 -20.32 14.36
CA ASP A 38 32.23 -20.56 13.30
C ASP A 38 30.98 -19.69 13.41
N SER A 39 30.58 -19.30 14.64
CA SER A 39 29.45 -18.40 14.88
C SER A 39 29.71 -17.05 14.21
N ARG A 40 30.92 -16.50 14.38
CA ARG A 40 31.34 -15.25 13.75
C ARG A 40 31.28 -15.33 12.22
N ALA A 41 31.77 -16.43 11.64
CA ALA A 41 31.75 -16.63 10.20
C ALA A 41 30.32 -16.62 9.63
N ARG A 42 29.38 -17.29 10.31
CA ARG A 42 27.95 -17.28 9.95
C ARG A 42 27.35 -15.88 10.01
N TRP A 43 27.64 -15.12 11.07
CA TRP A 43 27.17 -13.74 11.20
C TRP A 43 27.77 -12.79 10.16
N LEU A 44 29.03 -12.98 9.77
CA LEU A 44 29.64 -12.22 8.67
C LEU A 44 28.95 -12.49 7.34
N ILE A 45 28.54 -13.73 7.06
CA ILE A 45 27.75 -14.07 5.87
C ILE A 45 26.40 -13.36 5.91
N VAL A 46 25.67 -13.42 7.03
CA VAL A 46 24.38 -12.72 7.19
C VAL A 46 24.56 -11.20 7.05
N ALA A 47 25.63 -10.64 7.62
CA ALA A 47 25.97 -9.22 7.47
C ALA A 47 26.23 -8.85 6.01
N ALA A 48 26.97 -9.67 5.26
CA ALA A 48 27.23 -9.45 3.84
C ALA A 48 25.94 -9.46 3.00
N PHE A 49 25.06 -10.45 3.19
CA PHE A 49 23.76 -10.48 2.52
C PHE A 49 22.87 -9.30 2.89
N THR A 50 22.88 -8.90 4.17
CA THR A 50 22.15 -7.72 4.63
C THR A 50 22.68 -6.45 3.97
N ALA A 51 24.00 -6.28 3.88
CA ALA A 51 24.63 -5.13 3.23
C ALA A 51 24.32 -5.08 1.72
N ILE A 52 24.44 -6.19 1.00
CA ILE A 52 24.05 -6.31 -0.41
C ILE A 52 22.58 -5.92 -0.58
N GLY A 53 21.73 -6.43 0.30
CA GLY A 53 20.31 -6.11 0.33
C GLY A 53 20.02 -4.63 0.56
N ILE A 54 20.69 -3.99 1.52
CA ILE A 54 20.54 -2.55 1.80
C ILE A 54 20.95 -1.75 0.56
N VAL A 55 22.12 -2.03 -0.02
CA VAL A 55 22.57 -1.39 -1.28
C VAL A 55 21.55 -1.62 -2.40
N GLY A 56 21.01 -2.83 -2.51
CA GLY A 56 19.93 -3.16 -3.45
C GLY A 56 18.64 -2.37 -3.19
N ALA A 57 18.30 -2.09 -1.93
CA ALA A 57 17.15 -1.28 -1.56
C ALA A 57 17.34 0.19 -1.97
N PHE A 58 18.57 0.71 -1.87
CA PHE A 58 18.92 2.03 -2.40
C PHE A 58 18.71 2.12 -3.91
N TRP A 59 18.92 1.03 -4.65
CA TRP A 59 18.58 0.96 -6.08
C TRP A 59 17.07 0.76 -6.33
N GLN A 60 16.43 -0.16 -5.59
CA GLN A 60 15.04 -0.55 -5.75
C GLN A 60 14.37 -0.87 -4.41
N VAL A 61 13.37 -0.06 -4.02
CA VAL A 61 12.65 -0.19 -2.74
C VAL A 61 12.04 -1.57 -2.50
N ARG A 62 11.68 -2.31 -3.57
CA ARG A 62 11.13 -3.68 -3.44
C ARG A 62 12.07 -4.67 -2.77
N VAL A 63 13.37 -4.39 -2.75
CA VAL A 63 14.36 -5.23 -2.05
C VAL A 63 14.23 -5.06 -0.53
N ALA A 64 13.74 -3.91 -0.05
CA ALA A 64 13.67 -3.60 1.38
C ALA A 64 12.86 -4.63 2.19
N THR A 65 11.77 -5.18 1.64
CA THR A 65 10.96 -6.21 2.32
C THR A 65 11.73 -7.51 2.50
N SER A 66 12.52 -7.93 1.50
CA SER A 66 13.39 -9.10 1.61
C SER A 66 14.50 -8.90 2.64
N VAL A 67 15.05 -7.70 2.71
CA VAL A 67 16.11 -7.37 3.69
C VAL A 67 15.55 -7.30 5.10
N ALA A 68 14.36 -6.74 5.27
CA ALA A 68 13.68 -6.70 6.57
C ALA A 68 13.50 -8.10 7.17
N ALA A 69 13.23 -9.11 6.34
CA ALA A 69 13.15 -10.50 6.81
C ALA A 69 14.50 -11.03 7.34
N ILE A 70 15.62 -10.65 6.72
CA ILE A 70 16.97 -11.04 7.17
C ILE A 70 17.31 -10.32 8.47
N THR A 71 16.95 -9.04 8.60
CA THR A 71 17.33 -8.21 9.76
C THR A 71 16.66 -8.65 11.07
N VAL A 72 15.57 -9.44 10.99
CA VAL A 72 14.96 -10.14 12.14
C VAL A 72 15.96 -11.05 12.85
N LEU A 73 16.93 -11.63 12.14
CA LEU A 73 17.95 -12.50 12.76
C LEU A 73 18.79 -11.73 13.80
N GLY A 74 19.12 -10.46 13.53
CA GLY A 74 19.80 -9.61 14.51
C GLY A 74 18.97 -9.39 15.77
N GLY A 75 17.64 -9.25 15.60
CA GLY A 75 16.69 -9.22 16.69
C GLY A 75 16.67 -10.52 17.49
N ALA A 76 16.60 -11.67 16.83
CA ALA A 76 16.62 -12.97 17.50
C ALA A 76 17.89 -13.16 18.34
N TRP A 77 19.05 -12.71 17.85
CA TRP A 77 20.30 -12.71 18.61
C TRP A 77 20.21 -11.84 19.87
N LEU A 78 19.72 -10.59 19.73
CA LEU A 78 19.54 -9.68 20.86
C LEU A 78 18.54 -10.25 21.88
N PHE A 79 17.43 -10.82 21.42
CA PHE A 79 16.43 -11.46 22.25
C PHE A 79 17.03 -12.61 23.06
N ALA A 80 17.79 -13.50 22.42
CA ALA A 80 18.45 -14.62 23.08
C ALA A 80 19.51 -14.16 24.09
N ALA A 81 20.28 -13.12 23.77
CA ALA A 81 21.22 -12.50 24.70
C ALA A 81 20.51 -11.90 25.93
N ALA A 82 19.45 -11.11 25.70
CA ALA A 82 18.67 -10.48 26.77
C ALA A 82 17.94 -11.51 27.64
N ARG A 83 17.39 -12.58 27.06
CA ARG A 83 16.78 -13.70 27.80
C ARG A 83 17.78 -14.41 28.71
N ARG A 84 18.99 -14.69 28.21
CA ARG A 84 20.05 -15.33 29.02
C ARG A 84 20.46 -14.45 30.20
N TRP A 85 20.56 -13.14 29.98
CA TRP A 85 20.89 -12.17 31.03
C TRP A 85 19.76 -11.99 32.07
N ALA A 86 18.50 -11.98 31.61
CA ALA A 86 17.33 -11.79 32.47
C ALA A 86 16.94 -13.05 33.27
N ALA A 87 17.27 -14.25 32.78
CA ALA A 87 16.91 -15.52 33.45
C ALA A 87 17.31 -15.59 34.94
N PRO A 88 18.51 -15.15 35.37
CA PRO A 88 18.88 -15.13 36.79
C PRO A 88 18.32 -13.92 37.58
N HIS A 89 17.80 -12.88 36.92
CA HIS A 89 17.42 -11.62 37.56
C HIS A 89 15.90 -11.43 37.50
N ALA A 90 15.18 -11.82 38.55
CA ALA A 90 13.76 -11.55 38.83
C ALA A 90 12.72 -11.83 37.70
N ARG A 91 11.57 -12.41 38.06
CA ARG A 91 10.47 -12.68 37.11
C ARG A 91 9.96 -11.44 36.35
N ALA A 92 10.14 -10.23 36.91
CA ALA A 92 9.77 -8.98 36.26
C ALA A 92 10.60 -8.65 35.00
N LEU A 93 11.83 -9.17 34.84
CA LEU A 93 12.66 -8.90 33.67
C LEU A 93 12.36 -9.80 32.47
N VAL A 94 11.40 -10.73 32.59
CA VAL A 94 10.99 -11.65 31.52
C VAL A 94 10.38 -10.90 30.31
N VAL A 95 9.83 -9.70 30.54
CA VAL A 95 9.22 -8.85 29.49
C VAL A 95 10.26 -8.02 28.74
N ALA A 96 11.41 -7.72 29.35
CA ALA A 96 12.42 -6.84 28.76
C ALA A 96 12.93 -7.31 27.38
N PRO A 97 13.20 -8.61 27.13
CA PRO A 97 13.59 -9.09 25.80
C PRO A 97 12.52 -8.85 24.73
N VAL A 98 11.24 -8.92 25.10
CA VAL A 98 10.12 -8.67 24.16
C VAL A 98 10.07 -7.19 23.79
N LEU A 99 10.24 -6.29 24.76
CA LEU A 99 10.28 -4.84 24.51
C LEU A 99 11.47 -4.45 23.64
N LEU A 100 12.61 -5.15 23.73
CA LEU A 100 13.76 -4.92 22.86
C LEU A 100 13.49 -5.26 21.39
N MET A 101 12.43 -6.01 21.07
CA MET A 101 12.04 -6.28 19.69
C MET A 101 11.18 -5.16 19.08
N LEU A 102 10.67 -4.23 19.89
CA LEU A 102 9.76 -3.18 19.43
C LEU A 102 10.35 -2.33 18.28
N PRO A 103 11.63 -1.90 18.32
CA PRO A 103 12.23 -1.13 17.23
C PRO A 103 12.41 -1.89 15.91
N LEU A 104 12.22 -3.22 15.90
CA LEU A 104 12.26 -4.06 14.70
C LEU A 104 10.88 -4.21 14.06
N LEU A 105 9.82 -3.70 14.70
CA LEU A 105 8.47 -3.71 14.16
C LEU A 105 8.22 -2.40 13.40
N PRO A 106 7.88 -2.44 12.10
CA PRO A 106 7.52 -1.23 11.36
C PRO A 106 6.39 -0.44 12.01
N ILE A 107 5.40 -1.13 12.62
CA ILE A 107 4.27 -0.50 13.28
C ILE A 107 4.66 0.34 14.51
N ALA A 108 5.72 -0.04 15.23
CA ALA A 108 6.18 0.71 16.39
C ALA A 108 6.68 2.10 15.98
N TRP A 109 7.39 2.17 14.84
CA TRP A 109 7.82 3.43 14.25
C TRP A 109 6.67 4.22 13.63
N ALA A 110 5.70 3.55 13.00
CA ALA A 110 4.52 4.22 12.43
C ALA A 110 3.70 4.94 13.51
N VAL A 111 3.58 4.36 14.72
CA VAL A 111 2.87 4.98 15.85
C VAL A 111 3.71 6.07 16.54
N ALA A 112 5.04 5.88 16.60
CA ALA A 112 5.93 6.81 17.31
C ALA A 112 6.27 8.07 16.49
N LEU A 113 6.18 8.00 15.16
CA LEU A 113 6.47 9.12 14.28
C LEU A 113 5.22 9.97 14.03
N PRO A 114 5.37 11.30 13.81
CA PRO A 114 4.24 12.13 13.44
C PRO A 114 3.62 11.62 12.14
N GLU A 115 2.30 11.58 12.07
CA GLU A 115 1.63 11.36 10.79
C GLU A 115 2.03 12.49 9.84
N PRO A 116 2.44 12.17 8.60
CA PRO A 116 2.64 13.21 7.60
C PRO A 116 1.31 13.93 7.40
N ASP A 117 1.33 15.26 7.41
CA ASP A 117 0.21 16.13 7.03
C ASP A 117 -0.27 15.76 5.60
N GLY A 118 -1.14 14.76 5.52
CA GLY A 118 -1.57 14.13 4.28
C GLY A 118 -2.97 14.55 3.86
N SER A 119 -3.76 15.09 4.79
CA SER A 119 -5.14 15.54 4.54
C SER A 119 -5.23 17.05 4.32
N SER A 120 -4.35 17.85 4.92
CA SER A 120 -4.31 19.31 4.78
C SER A 120 -3.87 19.70 3.35
N GLY A 121 -4.83 20.21 2.56
CA GLY A 121 -4.59 20.69 1.19
C GLY A 121 -4.94 19.73 0.06
N ARG A 122 -5.49 18.53 0.34
CA ARG A 122 -6.04 17.66 -0.71
C ARG A 122 -7.42 18.16 -1.15
N PRO A 123 -7.65 18.47 -2.45
CA PRO A 123 -8.92 19.04 -2.91
C PRO A 123 -10.14 18.13 -2.70
N TYR A 124 -9.93 16.83 -2.53
CA TYR A 124 -10.98 15.81 -2.46
C TYR A 124 -11.05 15.10 -1.10
N GLY A 125 -10.25 15.54 -0.11
CA GLY A 125 -10.22 14.91 1.22
C GLY A 125 -9.27 13.71 1.33
N ASP A 126 -9.56 12.84 2.30
CA ASP A 126 -8.73 11.68 2.65
C ASP A 126 -8.99 10.48 1.71
N PRO A 127 -7.97 9.95 1.01
CA PRO A 127 -8.10 8.73 0.21
C PRO A 127 -8.53 7.50 1.01
N GLN A 128 -8.24 7.41 2.32
CA GLN A 128 -8.62 6.23 3.12
C GLN A 128 -10.13 6.08 3.23
N ALA A 129 -10.88 7.20 3.25
CA ALA A 129 -12.35 7.18 3.27
C ALA A 129 -12.96 6.49 2.02
N CYS A 130 -12.23 6.40 0.90
CA CYS A 130 -12.66 5.66 -0.29
C CYS A 130 -12.65 4.13 -0.08
N PHE A 131 -12.05 3.63 0.99
CA PHE A 131 -11.82 2.20 1.20
C PHE A 131 -12.47 1.67 2.49
N ASP A 132 -13.27 2.48 3.18
CA ASP A 132 -14.09 2.03 4.32
C ASP A 132 -15.16 1.03 3.87
N SER A 133 -15.44 0.02 4.69
CA SER A 133 -16.46 -1.00 4.36
C SER A 133 -17.88 -0.41 4.22
N SER A 134 -18.21 0.60 5.02
CA SER A 134 -19.50 1.31 4.97
C SER A 134 -19.72 2.03 3.64
N THR A 135 -18.65 2.58 3.06
CA THR A 135 -18.64 3.27 1.76
C THR A 135 -19.14 2.37 0.62
N PHE A 136 -18.81 1.08 0.64
CA PHE A 136 -19.24 0.12 -0.38
C PHE A 136 -20.60 -0.48 -0.10
N THR A 137 -20.98 -0.63 1.18
CA THR A 137 -22.32 -1.13 1.54
C THR A 137 -23.42 -0.23 0.95
N ALA A 138 -23.18 1.09 0.89
CA ALA A 138 -24.06 2.04 0.22
C ALA A 138 -24.25 1.76 -1.29
N LEU A 139 -23.23 1.22 -1.97
CA LEU A 139 -23.34 0.85 -3.39
C LEU A 139 -24.27 -0.35 -3.61
N ASP A 140 -24.43 -1.25 -2.62
CA ASP A 140 -25.34 -2.40 -2.70
C ASP A 140 -26.82 -2.03 -2.76
N ALA A 141 -27.15 -0.74 -2.58
CA ALA A 141 -28.49 -0.21 -2.83
C ALA A 141 -28.85 -0.19 -4.33
N LEU A 142 -27.86 -0.25 -5.22
CA LEU A 142 -28.09 -0.34 -6.66
C LEU A 142 -28.43 -1.77 -7.09
N PRO A 143 -29.19 -1.96 -8.18
CA PRO A 143 -29.45 -3.30 -8.72
C PRO A 143 -28.14 -4.04 -9.04
N PRO A 144 -27.99 -5.32 -8.66
CA PRO A 144 -26.81 -6.12 -8.96
C PRO A 144 -26.43 -6.04 -10.44
N SER A 145 -25.17 -5.73 -10.70
CA SER A 145 -24.66 -5.45 -12.05
C SER A 145 -23.14 -5.59 -12.10
N VAL A 146 -22.59 -5.51 -13.32
CA VAL A 146 -21.15 -5.29 -13.51
C VAL A 146 -20.84 -3.80 -13.32
N VAL A 147 -19.88 -3.51 -12.45
CA VAL A 147 -19.38 -2.16 -12.14
C VAL A 147 -17.98 -1.97 -12.74
N PHE A 148 -17.80 -0.89 -13.47
CA PHE A 148 -16.52 -0.41 -13.97
C PHE A 148 -15.90 0.54 -12.95
N ALA A 149 -14.87 0.09 -12.24
CA ALA A 149 -14.20 0.88 -11.21
C ALA A 149 -12.68 0.80 -11.38
N PRO A 150 -11.92 1.76 -10.82
CA PRO A 150 -10.48 1.62 -10.65
C PRO A 150 -10.12 0.32 -9.91
N LEU A 151 -8.92 -0.22 -10.15
CA LEU A 151 -8.53 -1.56 -9.72
C LEU A 151 -8.67 -1.70 -8.21
N ASP A 152 -8.23 -0.70 -7.43
CA ASP A 152 -8.16 -0.78 -5.97
C ASP A 152 -9.55 -0.92 -5.33
N ALA A 153 -10.61 -0.42 -5.99
CA ALA A 153 -11.99 -0.53 -5.52
C ALA A 153 -12.59 -1.94 -5.77
N GLY A 154 -12.05 -2.69 -6.74
CA GLY A 154 -12.59 -3.97 -7.19
C GLY A 154 -12.84 -4.99 -6.06
N PRO A 155 -11.84 -5.32 -5.22
CA PRO A 155 -12.00 -6.26 -4.11
C PRO A 155 -13.08 -5.85 -3.11
N TYR A 156 -13.20 -4.56 -2.83
CA TYR A 156 -14.17 -4.05 -1.86
C TYR A 156 -15.61 -4.12 -2.40
N ILE A 157 -15.81 -3.79 -3.68
CA ILE A 157 -17.11 -3.96 -4.33
C ILE A 157 -17.53 -5.43 -4.28
N LEU A 158 -16.62 -6.37 -4.60
CA LEU A 158 -16.92 -7.82 -4.53
C LEU A 158 -17.20 -8.30 -3.11
N ALA A 159 -16.53 -7.73 -2.10
CA ALA A 159 -16.64 -8.18 -0.72
C ALA A 159 -17.90 -7.66 -0.01
N PHE A 160 -18.34 -6.44 -0.34
CA PHE A 160 -19.38 -5.73 0.40
C PHE A 160 -20.67 -5.49 -0.39
N THR A 161 -20.77 -6.00 -1.62
CA THR A 161 -21.96 -5.84 -2.48
C THR A 161 -22.26 -7.10 -3.28
N ARG A 162 -23.40 -7.11 -3.96
CA ARG A 162 -23.81 -8.13 -4.94
C ARG A 162 -23.35 -7.81 -6.36
N HIS A 163 -22.55 -6.77 -6.56
CA HIS A 163 -22.02 -6.40 -7.87
C HIS A 163 -20.83 -7.28 -8.26
N SER A 164 -20.63 -7.41 -9.57
CA SER A 164 -19.41 -7.93 -10.18
C SER A 164 -18.53 -6.76 -10.64
N VAL A 165 -17.24 -6.99 -10.83
CA VAL A 165 -16.30 -5.96 -11.31
C VAL A 165 -15.47 -6.44 -12.49
N ILE A 166 -15.05 -5.49 -13.33
CA ILE A 166 -14.15 -5.76 -14.46
C ILE A 166 -12.70 -5.97 -14.00
N ALA A 167 -12.26 -5.20 -13.01
CA ALA A 167 -10.86 -5.09 -12.61
C ALA A 167 -10.67 -5.22 -11.10
N GLY A 168 -9.47 -5.63 -10.71
CA GLY A 168 -9.03 -5.75 -9.31
C GLY A 168 -7.50 -5.95 -9.27
N PRO A 169 -6.79 -5.64 -8.17
CA PRO A 169 -5.32 -5.61 -8.11
C PRO A 169 -4.70 -7.03 -8.07
N TYR A 170 -5.22 -7.96 -8.88
CA TYR A 170 -4.81 -9.34 -9.01
C TYR A 170 -4.12 -9.56 -10.35
N HIS A 171 -2.88 -10.02 -10.33
CA HIS A 171 -2.08 -10.33 -11.53
C HIS A 171 -2.66 -11.45 -12.42
N ARG A 172 -3.72 -12.13 -11.97
CA ARG A 172 -4.45 -13.13 -12.77
C ARG A 172 -5.50 -12.49 -13.70
N ASN A 173 -5.97 -11.28 -13.39
CA ASN A 173 -6.96 -10.57 -14.21
C ASN A 173 -6.32 -9.52 -15.13
N ASN A 174 -5.27 -9.92 -15.86
CA ASN A 174 -4.52 -8.98 -16.72
C ASN A 174 -5.42 -8.33 -17.79
N HIS A 175 -6.38 -9.07 -18.34
CA HIS A 175 -7.31 -8.56 -19.33
C HIS A 175 -8.21 -7.45 -18.76
N GLY A 176 -8.90 -7.72 -17.65
CA GLY A 176 -9.78 -6.75 -17.00
C GLY A 176 -9.02 -5.52 -16.48
N ASN A 177 -7.85 -5.72 -15.89
CA ASN A 177 -7.00 -4.63 -15.40
C ASN A 177 -6.50 -3.73 -16.51
N ARG A 178 -6.05 -4.32 -17.62
CA ARG A 178 -5.63 -3.56 -18.80
C ARG A 178 -6.80 -2.76 -19.37
N LEU A 179 -7.98 -3.38 -19.48
CA LEU A 179 -9.19 -2.72 -19.97
C LEU A 179 -9.57 -1.50 -19.10
N ALA A 180 -9.56 -1.65 -17.77
CA ALA A 180 -9.81 -0.56 -16.84
C ALA A 180 -8.81 0.59 -16.99
N ILE A 181 -7.50 0.28 -17.00
CA ILE A 181 -6.45 1.28 -17.17
C ILE A 181 -6.59 2.02 -18.51
N GLU A 182 -6.76 1.28 -19.62
CA GLU A 182 -6.89 1.88 -20.95
C GLU A 182 -8.14 2.75 -21.09
N ALA A 183 -9.28 2.35 -20.48
CA ALA A 183 -10.49 3.17 -20.50
C ALA A 183 -10.35 4.44 -19.63
N PHE A 184 -9.77 4.34 -18.43
CA PHE A 184 -9.62 5.51 -17.54
C PHE A 184 -8.59 6.52 -18.06
N LEU A 185 -7.56 6.06 -18.77
CA LEU A 185 -6.55 6.92 -19.40
C LEU A 185 -6.98 7.42 -20.78
N GLY A 186 -7.88 6.70 -21.46
CA GLY A 186 -8.36 7.02 -22.79
C GLY A 186 -9.18 8.32 -22.82
N ASP A 187 -9.27 8.90 -24.02
CA ASP A 187 -10.22 9.97 -24.29
C ASP A 187 -11.67 9.47 -24.20
N GLU A 188 -12.62 10.40 -24.36
CA GLU A 188 -14.04 10.12 -24.15
C GLU A 188 -14.57 9.00 -25.05
N GLU A 189 -14.19 9.00 -26.33
CA GLU A 189 -14.62 8.00 -27.32
C GLU A 189 -14.03 6.62 -26.99
N THR A 190 -12.72 6.55 -26.76
CA THR A 190 -12.02 5.31 -26.40
C THR A 190 -12.59 4.72 -25.11
N ALA A 191 -12.84 5.56 -24.11
CA ALA A 191 -13.39 5.13 -22.84
C ALA A 191 -14.82 4.61 -22.99
N GLN A 192 -15.67 5.31 -23.73
CA GLN A 192 -17.04 4.89 -24.00
C GLN A 192 -17.08 3.52 -24.70
N GLN A 193 -16.29 3.35 -25.77
CA GLN A 193 -16.24 2.10 -26.54
C GLN A 193 -15.83 0.93 -25.64
N ARG A 194 -14.77 1.11 -24.84
CA ARG A 194 -14.22 0.06 -23.97
C ARG A 194 -15.16 -0.31 -22.83
N ILE A 195 -15.76 0.69 -22.18
CA ILE A 195 -16.68 0.44 -21.06
C ILE A 195 -17.96 -0.21 -21.58
N ARG A 196 -18.52 0.26 -22.69
CA ARG A 196 -19.72 -0.35 -23.29
C ARG A 196 -19.45 -1.80 -23.71
N ALA A 197 -18.30 -2.10 -24.32
CA ALA A 197 -17.91 -3.46 -24.68
C ALA A 197 -17.69 -4.39 -23.46
N SER A 198 -17.41 -3.83 -22.28
CA SER A 198 -17.23 -4.61 -21.05
C SER A 198 -18.54 -5.13 -20.44
N GLY A 199 -19.69 -4.62 -20.88
CA GLY A 199 -20.99 -4.94 -20.29
C GLY A 199 -21.23 -4.31 -18.92
N ALA A 200 -20.37 -3.37 -18.50
CA ALA A 200 -20.58 -2.61 -17.26
C ALA A 200 -21.81 -1.71 -17.38
N ARG A 201 -22.65 -1.74 -16.34
CA ARG A 201 -23.82 -0.86 -16.22
C ARG A 201 -23.49 0.44 -15.51
N TYR A 202 -22.71 0.34 -14.43
CA TYR A 202 -22.29 1.47 -13.62
C TYR A 202 -20.79 1.69 -13.73
N ILE A 203 -20.38 2.95 -13.63
CA ILE A 203 -19.01 3.36 -13.36
C ILE A 203 -18.99 3.99 -11.97
N ALA A 204 -18.06 3.55 -11.13
CA ALA A 204 -17.91 4.09 -9.77
C ALA A 204 -16.47 4.59 -9.57
N VAL A 205 -16.32 5.87 -9.23
CA VAL A 205 -15.00 6.47 -8.96
C VAL A 205 -15.04 7.29 -7.66
N CYS A 206 -13.98 7.18 -6.85
CA CYS A 206 -13.80 8.02 -5.68
C CYS A 206 -12.78 9.13 -5.99
N PRO A 207 -13.18 10.43 -6.00
CA PRO A 207 -12.28 11.54 -6.34
C PRO A 207 -11.03 11.65 -5.47
N ALA A 208 -11.10 11.19 -4.22
CA ALA A 208 -10.00 11.21 -3.27
C ALA A 208 -9.03 10.03 -3.45
N ALA A 209 -9.40 8.97 -4.17
CA ALA A 209 -8.55 7.79 -4.30
C ALA A 209 -7.24 8.10 -5.03
N ASP A 210 -6.12 7.61 -4.48
CA ASP A 210 -4.79 7.84 -5.03
C ASP A 210 -4.65 7.28 -6.45
N GLU A 211 -5.25 6.12 -6.73
CA GLU A 211 -5.25 5.50 -8.07
C GLU A 211 -5.88 6.45 -9.11
N LEU A 212 -7.05 7.02 -8.80
CA LEU A 212 -7.71 7.98 -9.69
C LEU A 212 -6.85 9.24 -9.87
N SER A 213 -6.17 9.68 -8.81
CA SER A 213 -5.23 10.81 -8.87
C SER A 213 -4.04 10.54 -9.80
N VAL A 214 -3.49 9.32 -9.76
CA VAL A 214 -2.42 8.87 -10.66
C VAL A 214 -2.91 8.86 -12.11
N TYR A 215 -4.09 8.31 -12.38
CA TYR A 215 -4.66 8.32 -13.74
C TYR A 215 -4.86 9.73 -14.27
N SER A 216 -5.42 10.65 -13.46
CA SER A 216 -5.62 12.03 -13.92
C SER A 216 -4.30 12.75 -14.21
N LYS A 217 -3.25 12.51 -13.43
CA LYS A 217 -1.92 13.09 -13.70
C LYS A 217 -1.30 12.51 -14.96
N ARG A 218 -1.54 11.23 -15.24
CA ARG A 218 -0.96 10.53 -16.38
C ARG A 218 -1.66 10.86 -17.70
N ALA A 219 -2.98 11.04 -17.66
CA ALA A 219 -3.81 11.46 -18.79
C ALA A 219 -4.74 12.60 -18.36
N PRO A 220 -4.28 13.86 -18.39
CA PRO A 220 -5.07 15.03 -17.95
C PRO A 220 -6.38 15.23 -18.72
N ASN A 221 -6.47 14.72 -19.95
CA ASN A 221 -7.67 14.79 -20.78
C ASN A 221 -8.49 13.49 -20.80
N GLY A 222 -8.03 12.45 -20.09
CA GLY A 222 -8.65 11.14 -20.07
C GLY A 222 -9.87 11.06 -19.16
N LEU A 223 -10.63 9.97 -19.25
CA LEU A 223 -11.89 9.78 -18.51
C LEU A 223 -11.71 9.97 -17.00
N ALA A 224 -10.65 9.42 -16.39
CA ALA A 224 -10.41 9.55 -14.96
C ALA A 224 -10.27 11.02 -14.51
N ALA A 225 -9.54 11.83 -15.29
CA ALA A 225 -9.39 13.26 -15.01
C ALA A 225 -10.75 13.99 -15.12
N ARG A 226 -11.50 13.70 -16.18
CA ARG A 226 -12.85 14.28 -16.41
C ARG A 226 -13.79 13.99 -15.24
N LEU A 227 -13.95 12.72 -14.88
CA LEU A 227 -14.85 12.31 -13.78
C LEU A 227 -14.39 12.84 -12.41
N ARG A 228 -13.08 12.86 -12.15
CA ARG A 228 -12.53 13.43 -10.91
C ARG A 228 -12.82 14.94 -10.81
N ASN A 229 -12.75 15.66 -11.93
CA ASN A 229 -13.05 17.09 -12.00
C ASN A 229 -14.55 17.41 -12.15
N GLY A 230 -15.42 16.40 -12.21
CA GLY A 230 -16.86 16.59 -12.37
C GLY A 230 -17.32 16.91 -13.80
N ALA A 231 -16.42 16.82 -14.78
CA ALA A 231 -16.78 16.89 -16.19
C ALA A 231 -17.34 15.53 -16.64
N VAL A 232 -18.66 15.38 -16.60
CA VAL A 232 -19.34 14.12 -16.92
C VAL A 232 -19.62 14.02 -18.42
N PRO A 233 -19.10 12.99 -19.13
CA PRO A 233 -19.43 12.72 -20.52
C PRO A 233 -20.93 12.58 -20.79
N ALA A 234 -21.39 12.94 -21.99
CA ALA A 234 -22.81 12.93 -22.33
C ALA A 234 -23.45 11.53 -22.37
N TRP A 235 -22.64 10.47 -22.52
CA TRP A 235 -23.07 9.07 -22.48
C TRP A 235 -23.20 8.51 -21.06
N LEU A 236 -22.95 9.33 -20.04
CA LEU A 236 -23.11 8.99 -18.63
C LEU A 236 -24.23 9.78 -17.97
N GLN A 237 -24.99 9.09 -17.13
CA GLN A 237 -25.99 9.68 -16.26
C GLN A 237 -25.53 9.55 -14.81
N PRO A 238 -25.37 10.66 -14.06
CA PRO A 238 -25.09 10.58 -12.62
C PRO A 238 -26.20 9.84 -11.88
N VAL A 239 -25.81 8.95 -10.97
CA VAL A 239 -26.70 8.23 -10.07
C VAL A 239 -26.38 8.65 -8.64
N GLU A 240 -27.37 9.16 -7.92
CA GLU A 240 -27.19 9.55 -6.53
C GLU A 240 -27.16 8.31 -5.64
N VAL A 241 -26.03 8.10 -4.96
CA VAL A 241 -25.90 7.08 -3.91
C VAL A 241 -25.50 7.79 -2.63
N LYS A 242 -26.35 7.72 -1.60
CA LYS A 242 -26.12 8.39 -0.32
C LYS A 242 -25.18 7.56 0.55
N GLY A 243 -24.37 8.24 1.37
CA GLY A 243 -23.49 7.57 2.33
C GLY A 243 -22.21 6.99 1.73
N THR A 244 -21.80 7.44 0.55
CA THR A 244 -20.55 7.02 -0.10
C THR A 244 -19.80 8.22 -0.71
N PRO A 245 -18.46 8.29 -0.61
CA PRO A 245 -17.64 9.25 -1.35
C PRO A 245 -17.51 8.90 -2.85
N TYR A 246 -18.05 7.76 -3.30
CA TYR A 246 -18.03 7.39 -4.71
C TYR A 246 -19.04 8.20 -5.51
N ARG A 247 -18.59 8.70 -6.65
CA ARG A 247 -19.46 9.21 -7.71
C ARG A 247 -19.81 8.04 -8.61
N VAL A 248 -21.11 7.77 -8.73
CA VAL A 248 -21.63 6.68 -9.54
C VAL A 248 -22.31 7.24 -10.78
N TYR A 249 -22.06 6.59 -11.91
CA TYR A 249 -22.61 6.96 -13.20
C TYR A 249 -23.19 5.71 -13.87
N GLU A 250 -24.39 5.82 -14.43
CA GLU A 250 -24.99 4.78 -15.26
C GLU A 250 -24.69 5.04 -16.74
N MET A 251 -24.40 3.97 -17.47
CA MET A 251 -24.26 3.97 -18.93
C MET A 251 -25.62 4.23 -19.58
N ARG A 252 -25.67 5.21 -20.50
CA ARG A 252 -26.85 5.45 -21.36
C ARG A 252 -26.92 4.48 -22.56
#